data_AF-A0A943QRQ6-F1
#
_entry.id   AF-A0A943QRQ6-F1
#
_cell.length_a   1.000
_cell.length_b   1.000
_cell.length_c   1.000
_cell.angle_alpha   90.00
_cell.angle_beta   90.00
_cell.angle_gamma   90.00
#
_symmetry.space_group_name_H-M   'P 1'
#
loop_
_entity.id
_entity.type
_entity.pdbx_description
1 polymer ?
#
loop_
_entity_poly.entity_id
_entity_poly.type
_entity_poly.pdbx_seq_one_letter_code
_entity_poly.pdbx_strand_id
1 'polypeptide(L)'
;MKDRYKLIIIHLILFISALGIGVITEKPYRYVNEFSWVILLVNTMLFLILIKKFKVKKNSIIKYLLIILGIFIILIIDKDYFYSSYVQSTPDIMFPYSILILSNVLILPFVSIFDYIYTLNLFNISFIIIPLYIIILMIASKKVLKLNEKR
;
A
#
# COMPACT_ATOMS: atom_id res chain seq x y z
N MET A 1 11.13 -19.60 11.80
CA MET A 1 10.66 -19.15 10.46
C MET A 1 11.55 -18.04 9.91
N LYS A 2 12.04 -18.15 8.67
CA LYS A 2 12.84 -17.08 8.02
C LYS A 2 11.99 -15.82 7.82
N ASP A 3 12.59 -14.64 7.93
CA ASP A 3 11.87 -13.35 7.84
C ASP A 3 11.10 -13.17 6.53
N ARG A 4 11.59 -13.74 5.42
CA ARG A 4 10.85 -13.75 4.14
C ARG A 4 9.44 -14.33 4.26
N TYR A 5 9.29 -15.44 4.99
CA TYR A 5 7.99 -16.09 5.17
C TYR A 5 7.10 -15.30 6.15
N LYS A 6 7.70 -14.70 7.19
CA LYS A 6 6.97 -13.79 8.08
C LYS A 6 6.38 -12.63 7.29
N LEU A 7 7.16 -12.00 6.41
CA LEU A 7 6.70 -10.88 5.60
C LEU A 7 5.63 -11.29 4.59
N ILE A 8 5.74 -12.46 3.97
CA ILE A 8 4.67 -13.02 3.11
C ILE A 8 3.37 -13.19 3.90
N ILE A 9 3.44 -13.78 5.10
CA ILE A 9 2.27 -13.96 5.98
C ILE A 9 1.68 -12.60 6.37
N ILE A 10 2.52 -11.64 6.75
CA ILE A 10 2.07 -10.27 7.08
C ILE A 10 1.36 -9.65 5.87
N HIS A 11 1.96 -9.74 4.69
CA HIS A 11 1.38 -9.20 3.46
C HIS A 11 0.00 -9.81 3.16
N LEU A 12 -0.12 -11.14 3.30
CA LEU A 12 -1.38 -11.85 3.10
C LEU A 12 -2.45 -11.44 4.13
N ILE A 13 -2.08 -11.22 5.39
CA ILE A 13 -3.01 -10.69 6.41
C ILE A 13 -3.49 -9.29 6.02
N LEU A 14 -2.59 -8.40 5.58
CA LEU A 14 -2.97 -7.06 5.15
C LEU A 14 -3.85 -7.08 3.89
N PHE A 15 -3.60 -8.01 2.99
CA PHE A 15 -4.40 -8.22 1.78
C PHE A 15 -5.84 -8.59 2.14
N ILE A 16 -6.02 -9.57 3.03
CA ILE A 16 -7.34 -9.97 3.53
C ILE A 16 -8.02 -8.81 4.25
N SER A 17 -7.28 -8.04 5.05
CA SER A 17 -7.80 -6.85 5.75
C SER A 17 -8.32 -5.80 4.76
N ALA A 18 -7.56 -5.49 3.70
CA ALA A 18 -7.98 -4.53 2.67
C ALA A 18 -9.27 -4.96 1.96
N LEU A 19 -9.36 -6.24 1.56
CA LEU A 19 -10.55 -6.80 0.95
C LEU A 19 -11.74 -6.80 1.91
N GLY A 20 -11.54 -7.20 3.16
CA GLY A 20 -12.59 -7.25 4.17
C GLY A 20 -13.23 -5.89 4.40
N ILE A 21 -12.43 -4.83 4.52
CA ILE A 21 -12.95 -3.47 4.66
C ILE A 21 -13.68 -3.01 3.38
N GLY A 22 -13.17 -3.37 2.20
CA GLY A 22 -13.85 -3.08 0.93
C GLY A 22 -15.23 -3.74 0.85
N VAL A 23 -15.36 -4.99 1.31
CA VAL A 23 -16.64 -5.70 1.37
C VAL A 23 -17.60 -5.06 2.38
N ILE A 24 -17.12 -4.74 3.58
CA ILE A 24 -17.94 -4.13 4.65
C ILE A 24 -18.48 -2.76 4.24
N THR A 25 -17.70 -1.99 3.48
CA THR A 25 -18.08 -0.65 3.04
C THR A 25 -18.97 -0.65 1.80
N GLU A 26 -19.30 -1.83 1.25
CA GLU A 26 -20.13 -2.04 0.05
C GLU A 26 -19.69 -1.23 -1.19
N LYS A 27 -18.46 -0.68 -1.18
CA LYS A 27 -17.92 0.11 -2.29
C LYS A 27 -17.04 -0.76 -3.17
N PRO A 28 -17.36 -0.90 -4.48
CA PRO A 28 -16.54 -1.65 -5.40
C PRO A 28 -15.14 -1.04 -5.49
N TYR A 29 -14.12 -1.90 -5.44
CA TYR A 29 -12.68 -1.55 -5.40
C TYR A 29 -12.17 -0.71 -6.60
N ARG A 30 -13.00 -0.52 -7.63
CA ARG A 30 -12.69 0.26 -8.85
C ARG A 30 -13.17 1.72 -8.79
N TYR A 31 -14.03 2.06 -7.84
CA TYR A 31 -14.57 3.41 -7.69
C TYR A 31 -13.96 4.09 -6.48
N VAL A 32 -13.95 5.42 -6.50
CA VAL A 32 -13.39 6.25 -5.44
C VAL A 32 -13.99 5.83 -4.09
N ASN A 33 -13.16 5.25 -3.25
CA ASN A 33 -13.58 4.81 -1.93
C ASN A 33 -13.40 5.95 -0.93
N GLU A 34 -14.50 6.53 -0.44
CA GLU A 34 -14.50 7.53 0.64
C GLU A 34 -13.90 7.00 1.95
N PHE A 35 -13.86 5.68 2.13
CA PHE A 35 -13.21 5.00 3.26
C PHE A 35 -11.77 4.57 2.96
N SER A 36 -11.19 4.99 1.83
CA SER A 36 -9.79 4.71 1.46
C SER A 36 -8.80 5.09 2.56
N TRP A 37 -9.04 6.20 3.25
CA TRP A 37 -8.22 6.62 4.40
C TRP A 37 -8.29 5.65 5.57
N VAL A 38 -9.46 5.04 5.82
CA VAL A 38 -9.65 4.02 6.87
C VAL A 38 -8.86 2.77 6.53
N ILE A 39 -8.97 2.29 5.29
CA ILE A 39 -8.21 1.11 4.80
C ILE A 39 -6.70 1.36 4.98
N LEU A 40 -6.23 2.50 4.52
CA LEU A 40 -4.82 2.87 4.61
C LEU A 40 -4.34 2.93 6.06
N LEU A 41 -5.13 3.55 6.96
CA LEU A 41 -4.79 3.66 8.38
C LEU A 41 -4.77 2.31 9.07
N VAL A 42 -5.81 1.49 8.88
CA VAL A 42 -5.92 0.16 9.49
C VAL A 42 -4.76 -0.74 9.03
N ASN A 43 -4.49 -0.79 7.73
CA ASN A 43 -3.38 -1.60 7.20
C ASN A 43 -2.02 -1.08 7.66
N THR A 44 -1.83 0.23 7.77
CA THR A 44 -0.61 0.82 8.31
C THR A 44 -0.37 0.39 9.76
N MET A 45 -1.40 0.51 10.62
CA MET A 45 -1.32 0.11 12.02
C MET A 45 -1.11 -1.40 12.15
N LEU A 46 -1.87 -2.19 11.40
CA LEU A 46 -1.79 -3.65 11.41
C LEU A 46 -0.40 -4.11 10.97
N PHE A 47 0.19 -3.51 9.93
CA PHE A 47 1.55 -3.79 9.50
C PHE A 47 2.55 -3.57 10.63
N LEU A 48 2.50 -2.41 11.29
CA LEU A 48 3.40 -2.05 12.40
C LEU A 48 3.25 -3.00 13.60
N ILE A 49 2.03 -3.41 13.93
CA ILE A 49 1.75 -4.38 15.00
C ILE A 49 2.33 -5.75 14.63
N LEU A 50 2.10 -6.22 13.41
CA LEU A 50 2.51 -7.55 12.98
C LEU A 50 4.03 -7.68 12.84
N ILE A 51 4.73 -6.69 12.27
CA ILE A 51 6.21 -6.74 12.20
C ILE A 51 6.85 -6.84 13.58
N LYS A 52 6.22 -6.20 14.59
CA LYS A 52 6.61 -6.28 15.99
C LYS A 52 6.30 -7.66 16.56
N LYS A 53 5.07 -8.15 16.41
CA LYS A 53 4.62 -9.46 16.91
C LYS A 53 5.45 -10.61 16.35
N PHE A 54 5.79 -10.58 15.07
CA PHE A 54 6.61 -11.60 14.41
C PHE A 54 8.13 -11.40 14.60
N LYS A 55 8.56 -10.35 15.31
CA LYS A 55 9.96 -10.00 15.54
C LYS A 55 10.76 -10.03 14.22
N VAL A 56 10.29 -9.31 13.21
CA VAL A 56 10.95 -9.26 11.89
C VAL A 56 12.17 -8.35 11.98
N LYS A 57 13.32 -8.76 11.42
CA LYS A 57 14.52 -7.91 11.45
C LYS A 57 14.31 -6.64 10.63
N LYS A 58 14.81 -5.50 11.15
CA LYS A 58 14.75 -4.18 10.50
C LYS A 58 15.20 -4.20 9.04
N ASN A 59 16.31 -4.88 8.72
CA ASN A 59 16.82 -4.92 7.35
C ASN A 59 15.84 -5.63 6.39
N SER A 60 15.21 -6.71 6.85
CA SER A 60 14.19 -7.45 6.08
C SER A 60 12.98 -6.56 5.79
N ILE A 61 12.53 -5.77 6.76
CA ILE A 61 11.40 -4.84 6.60
C ILE A 61 11.72 -3.74 5.59
N ILE A 62 12.91 -3.14 5.67
CA ILE A 62 13.33 -2.09 4.74
C ILE A 62 13.38 -2.63 3.31
N LYS A 63 13.96 -3.82 3.11
CA LYS A 63 13.99 -4.48 1.79
C LYS A 63 12.59 -4.72 1.25
N TYR A 64 11.67 -5.20 2.09
CA TYR A 64 10.27 -5.39 1.71
C TYR A 64 9.60 -4.06 1.30
N LEU A 65 9.74 -3.00 2.10
CA LEU A 65 9.17 -1.70 1.77
C LEU A 65 9.79 -1.06 0.51
N LEU A 66 11.07 -1.34 0.22
CA LEU A 66 11.70 -0.94 -1.03
C LEU A 66 11.13 -1.69 -2.24
N ILE A 67 10.82 -2.99 -2.10
CA ILE A 67 10.13 -3.76 -3.15
C ILE A 67 8.73 -3.17 -3.40
N ILE A 68 7.97 -2.88 -2.34
CA ILE A 68 6.67 -2.23 -2.44
C ILE A 68 6.78 -0.87 -3.14
N LEU A 69 7.80 -0.06 -2.78
CA LEU A 69 8.07 1.22 -3.46
C LEU A 69 8.37 1.03 -4.95
N GLY A 70 9.18 0.02 -5.31
CA GLY A 70 9.49 -0.32 -6.70
C GLY A 70 8.23 -0.63 -7.52
N ILE A 71 7.29 -1.38 -6.94
CA ILE A 71 6.00 -1.68 -7.59
C ILE A 71 5.13 -0.41 -7.67
N PHE A 72 5.14 0.42 -6.64
CA PHE A 72 4.44 1.72 -6.67
C PHE A 72 4.95 2.62 -7.80
N ILE A 73 6.24 2.62 -8.12
CA ILE A 73 6.79 3.44 -9.21
C ILE A 73 6.12 3.10 -10.55
N ILE A 74 5.90 1.82 -10.85
CA ILE A 74 5.19 1.38 -12.06
C ILE A 74 3.80 2.03 -12.13
N LEU A 75 3.08 1.99 -11.01
CA LEU A 75 1.73 2.54 -10.89
C LEU A 75 1.67 4.07 -10.83
N ILE A 76 2.74 4.73 -10.37
CA ILE A 76 2.86 6.19 -10.38
C ILE A 76 3.12 6.69 -11.81
N ILE A 77 3.95 5.97 -12.57
CA ILE A 77 4.21 6.29 -13.98
C ILE A 77 2.90 6.22 -14.76
N ASP A 78 2.15 5.13 -14.60
CA ASP A 78 0.82 4.95 -15.20
C ASP A 78 -0.32 5.40 -14.27
N LYS A 79 -0.14 6.49 -13.51
CA LYS A 79 -1.21 6.96 -12.60
C LYS A 79 -2.52 7.30 -13.33
N ASP A 80 -2.44 7.61 -14.62
CA ASP A 80 -3.61 7.89 -15.48
C ASP A 80 -4.50 6.65 -15.66
N TYR A 81 -3.96 5.45 -15.46
CA TYR A 81 -4.73 4.22 -15.32
C TYR A 81 -5.75 4.30 -14.17
N PHE A 82 -5.36 4.85 -13.01
CA PHE A 82 -6.28 5.05 -11.89
C PHE A 82 -7.18 6.26 -12.13
N TYR A 83 -6.61 7.37 -12.60
CA TYR A 83 -7.37 8.61 -12.83
C TYR A 83 -8.54 8.42 -13.80
N SER A 84 -8.30 7.72 -14.91
CA SER A 84 -9.34 7.40 -15.89
C SER A 84 -10.46 6.52 -15.32
N SER A 85 -10.14 5.59 -14.42
CA SER A 85 -11.15 4.80 -13.69
C SER A 85 -12.04 5.69 -12.83
N TYR A 86 -11.48 6.73 -12.21
CA TYR A 86 -12.24 7.67 -11.38
C TYR A 86 -13.15 8.61 -12.18
N VAL A 87 -12.70 9.04 -13.37
CA VAL A 87 -13.42 9.97 -14.25
C VAL A 87 -14.23 9.25 -15.35
N GLN A 88 -14.19 7.92 -15.38
CA GLN A 88 -14.85 7.07 -16.38
C GLN A 88 -14.41 7.39 -17.82
N SER A 89 -13.10 7.60 -18.02
CA SER A 89 -12.49 7.82 -19.34
C SER A 89 -11.63 6.63 -19.79
N THR A 90 -11.15 6.67 -21.03
CA THR A 90 -10.18 5.70 -21.53
C THR A 90 -8.78 6.07 -21.04
N PRO A 91 -8.03 5.17 -20.36
CA PRO A 91 -6.67 5.45 -19.96
C PRO A 91 -5.73 5.48 -21.15
N ASP A 92 -4.76 6.39 -21.10
CA ASP A 92 -3.51 6.25 -21.85
C ASP A 92 -2.55 5.45 -20.96
N ILE A 93 -2.11 4.28 -21.42
CA ILE A 93 -1.29 3.33 -20.64
C ILE A 93 0.06 3.12 -21.31
N MET A 94 1.13 3.25 -20.53
CA MET A 94 2.50 2.98 -20.98
C MET A 94 2.87 1.50 -20.79
N PHE A 95 2.49 0.90 -19.65
CA PHE A 95 2.74 -0.51 -19.37
C PHE A 95 1.59 -1.40 -19.87
N PRO A 96 1.90 -2.65 -20.27
CA PRO A 96 0.89 -3.66 -20.55
C PRO A 96 -0.13 -3.80 -19.40
N TYR A 97 -1.41 -3.92 -19.75
CA TYR A 97 -2.51 -4.01 -18.79
C TYR A 97 -2.32 -5.14 -17.74
N SER A 98 -1.75 -6.27 -18.14
CA SER A 98 -1.43 -7.39 -17.24
C SER A 98 -0.42 -7.01 -16.15
N ILE A 99 0.57 -6.17 -16.46
CA ILE A 99 1.56 -5.66 -15.49
C ILE A 99 0.89 -4.71 -14.51
N LEU A 100 -0.01 -3.84 -15.00
CA LEU A 100 -0.77 -2.92 -14.15
C LEU A 100 -1.69 -3.67 -13.18
N ILE A 101 -2.42 -4.68 -13.66
CA ILE A 101 -3.24 -5.54 -12.78
C ILE A 101 -2.36 -6.23 -11.75
N LEU A 102 -1.27 -6.88 -12.17
CA LEU A 102 -0.41 -7.62 -11.25
C LEU A 102 0.17 -6.69 -10.18
N SER A 103 0.63 -5.52 -10.59
CA SER A 103 1.17 -4.50 -9.68
C SER A 103 0.11 -4.04 -8.68
N ASN A 104 -1.11 -3.76 -9.14
CA ASN A 104 -2.24 -3.40 -8.29
C ASN A 104 -2.57 -4.50 -7.26
N VAL A 105 -2.61 -5.76 -7.67
CA VAL A 105 -2.84 -6.90 -6.76
C VAL A 105 -1.72 -7.02 -5.73
N LEU A 106 -0.45 -6.88 -6.14
CA LEU A 106 0.69 -6.99 -5.23
C LEU A 106 0.80 -5.85 -4.22
N ILE A 107 0.26 -4.67 -4.53
CA ILE A 107 0.22 -3.53 -3.60
C ILE A 107 -1.18 -3.25 -3.05
N LEU A 108 -2.12 -4.18 -3.24
CA LEU A 108 -3.51 -4.04 -2.78
C LEU A 108 -3.63 -3.58 -1.32
N PRO A 109 -2.79 -4.06 -0.36
CA PRO A 109 -2.80 -3.56 1.01
C PRO A 109 -2.62 -2.04 1.17
N PHE A 110 -1.99 -1.41 0.19
CA PHE A 110 -1.58 0.00 0.22
C PHE A 110 -2.19 0.82 -0.93
N VAL A 111 -2.85 0.19 -1.91
CA VAL A 111 -3.32 0.88 -3.13
C VAL A 111 -4.35 1.97 -2.85
N SER A 112 -5.10 1.87 -1.75
CA SER A 112 -6.06 2.90 -1.31
C SER A 112 -5.42 4.29 -1.10
N ILE A 113 -4.09 4.38 -1.05
CA ILE A 113 -3.41 5.68 -1.09
C ILE A 113 -3.72 6.48 -2.37
N PHE A 114 -3.90 5.84 -3.53
CA PHE A 114 -4.28 6.52 -4.77
C PHE A 114 -5.67 7.14 -4.66
N ASP A 115 -6.65 6.36 -4.18
CA ASP A 115 -8.02 6.85 -3.95
C ASP A 115 -8.02 8.00 -2.96
N TYR A 116 -7.27 7.88 -1.86
CA TYR A 116 -7.22 8.92 -0.83
C TYR A 116 -6.63 10.23 -1.38
N ILE A 117 -5.52 10.14 -2.12
CA ILE A 117 -4.91 11.31 -2.77
C ILE A 117 -5.89 11.93 -3.78
N TYR A 118 -6.64 11.11 -4.53
CA TYR A 118 -7.67 11.59 -5.46
C TYR A 118 -8.79 12.34 -4.72
N THR A 119 -9.33 11.78 -3.62
CA THR A 119 -10.37 12.46 -2.82
C THR A 119 -9.93 13.80 -2.24
N LEU A 120 -8.63 14.00 -2.04
CA LEU A 120 -8.05 15.26 -1.58
C LEU A 120 -7.73 16.25 -2.71
N ASN A 121 -8.04 15.92 -3.98
CA ASN A 121 -7.64 16.69 -5.16
C ASN A 121 -6.11 16.88 -5.30
N LEU A 122 -5.32 15.91 -4.81
CA LEU A 122 -3.85 15.97 -4.83
C LEU A 122 -3.22 14.96 -5.81
N PHE A 123 -4.01 14.41 -6.74
CA PHE A 123 -3.54 13.34 -7.63
C PHE A 123 -2.33 13.72 -8.50
N ASN A 124 -2.19 15.00 -8.83
CA ASN A 124 -1.04 15.51 -9.59
C ASN A 124 0.29 15.34 -8.85
N ILE A 125 0.28 15.39 -7.52
CA ILE A 125 1.47 15.26 -6.67
C ILE A 125 1.63 13.85 -6.07
N SER A 126 0.94 12.84 -6.61
CA SER A 126 1.04 11.45 -6.16
C SER A 126 2.46 10.89 -6.19
N PHE A 127 3.28 11.33 -7.15
CA PHE A 127 4.70 10.98 -7.28
C PHE A 127 5.56 11.45 -6.10
N ILE A 128 5.08 12.42 -5.30
CA ILE A 128 5.71 12.88 -4.06
C ILE A 128 5.10 12.18 -2.86
N ILE A 129 3.77 12.16 -2.78
CA ILE A 129 3.04 11.66 -1.59
C ILE A 129 3.31 10.17 -1.36
N ILE A 130 3.26 9.34 -2.40
CA ILE A 130 3.37 7.89 -2.26
C ILE A 130 4.78 7.48 -1.78
N PRO A 131 5.89 7.97 -2.38
CA PRO A 131 7.22 7.71 -1.84
C PRO A 131 7.39 8.22 -0.41
N LEU A 132 6.84 9.40 -0.10
CA LEU A 132 6.90 9.97 1.25
C LEU A 132 6.19 9.08 2.26
N TYR A 133 5.01 8.55 1.94
CA TYR A 133 4.28 7.59 2.77
C TYR A 133 5.13 6.35 3.09
N ILE A 134 5.79 5.77 2.08
CA ILE A 134 6.66 4.61 2.28
C ILE A 134 7.86 4.96 3.17
N ILE A 135 8.47 6.13 2.98
CA ILE A 135 9.58 6.60 3.84
C ILE A 135 9.11 6.77 5.29
N ILE A 136 7.94 7.37 5.52
CA ILE A 136 7.34 7.50 6.84
C ILE A 136 7.12 6.12 7.45
N LEU A 137 6.60 5.15 6.68
CA LEU A 137 6.37 3.78 7.13
C LEU A 137 7.68 3.07 7.50
N MET A 138 8.76 3.30 6.74
CA MET A 138 10.10 2.80 7.08
C MET A 138 10.59 3.39 8.41
N ILE A 139 10.42 4.70 8.64
CA ILE A 139 10.83 5.37 9.88
C ILE A 139 10.00 4.85 11.06
N ALA A 140 8.68 4.75 10.90
CA ALA A 140 7.77 4.23 11.91
C ALA A 140 8.13 2.79 12.29
N SER A 141 8.39 1.93 11.30
CA SER A 141 8.83 0.55 11.52
C SER A 141 10.11 0.48 12.36
N LYS A 142 11.10 1.36 12.08
CA LYS A 142 12.33 1.44 12.87
C LYS A 142 12.06 1.84 14.33
N LYS A 143 11.18 2.82 14.55
CA LYS A 143 10.81 3.28 15.90
C LYS A 143 10.12 2.17 16.69
N VAL A 144 9.15 1.48 16.09
CA VAL A 144 8.38 0.40 16.72
C VAL A 144 9.27 -0.77 17.13
N LEU A 145 10.27 -1.12 16.31
CA LEU A 145 11.22 -2.18 16.66
C LEU A 145 12.18 -1.78 17.79
N LYS A 146 12.69 -0.53 17.80
CA LYS A 146 13.59 -0.04 18.86
C LYS A 146 12.94 -0.04 20.25
N LEU A 147 11.64 0.22 20.33
CA LEU A 147 10.89 0.14 21.60
C LEU A 147 10.92 -1.27 22.23
N ASN A 148 11.23 -2.29 21.44
CA ASN A 148 11.26 -3.67 21.89
C ASN A 148 12.65 -4.14 22.34
N GLU A 149 13.73 -3.45 21.97
CA GLU A 149 15.09 -3.75 22.45
C GLU A 149 15.33 -3.22 23.88
N LYS A 150 14.44 -2.35 24.37
CA LYS A 150 14.50 -1.76 25.71
C LYS A 150 13.63 -2.48 26.76
N ARG A 151 12.98 -3.60 26.41
CA ARG A 151 12.20 -4.46 27.31
C ARG A 151 12.80 -5.86 27.31
#